data_AF-A0A398BSI1-F1
#
_entry.id   AF-A0A398BSI1-F1
#
_cell.length_a   1.000
_cell.length_b   1.000
_cell.length_c   1.000
_cell.angle_alpha   90.00
_cell.angle_beta   90.00
_cell.angle_gamma   90.00
#
_symmetry.space_group_name_H-M   'P 1'
#
loop_
_entity.id
_entity.type
_entity.pdbx_description
1 polymer ?
#
loop_
_entity_poly.entity_id
_entity_poly.type
_entity_poly.pdbx_seq_one_letter_code
_entity_poly.pdbx_strand_id
1 'polypeptide(L)'
;MTNKTPWQRATAPDCTLSEAWHASPYVSTEAAPRNIALVRAFRFHRGRMVGPRALRISATAALAFAQQDVEQGKARWPGHGTTQAGAPDEQGLRYVENPTAMGLRLVGYVRPEFRHARVWHDGDMGYYDNPYSESCRDGSGLIYGVVYQLPGRNGESRFVAGYVAGGDCGDGATIDLGRVFTDPRGDYYAAPGDLDAARDAARAADSIAEHAAEQAREHETAWRAGSEWREAVERIKDARREYYALNAERRMMRRRIGAMPGVELICATIRKNLLALADEIGEARDRMTELARDRMTELARGDCSTLCFYPSDVLRAAFCDGADLPLDAFPA
;
A
#
# COMPACT_ATOMS: atom_id res chain seq x y z
N MET A 1 -28.54 14.60 35.23
CA MET A 1 -27.09 14.85 35.07
C MET A 1 -26.66 14.23 33.75
N THR A 2 -26.41 15.04 32.72
CA THR A 2 -26.02 14.54 31.39
C THR A 2 -24.53 14.17 31.41
N ASN A 3 -24.22 12.90 31.20
CA ASN A 3 -22.84 12.42 31.10
C ASN A 3 -22.17 13.05 29.88
N LYS A 4 -21.32 14.06 30.13
CA LYS A 4 -20.46 14.65 29.11
C LYS A 4 -19.52 13.57 28.57
N THR A 5 -19.42 13.48 27.25
CA THR A 5 -18.45 12.58 26.59
C THR A 5 -17.03 12.98 27.00
N PRO A 6 -16.05 12.05 26.94
CA PRO A 6 -14.64 12.36 27.25
C PRO A 6 -14.12 13.60 26.49
N TRP A 7 -14.61 13.79 25.26
CA TRP A 7 -14.33 14.93 24.38
C TRP A 7 -14.88 16.28 24.93
N GLN A 8 -16.07 16.26 25.52
CA GLN A 8 -16.72 17.43 26.11
C GLN A 8 -16.10 17.83 27.47
N ARG A 9 -15.39 16.92 28.14
CA ARG A 9 -14.62 17.23 29.37
C ARG A 9 -13.26 17.81 29.05
N ALA A 10 -12.60 17.27 28.03
CA ALA A 10 -11.30 17.77 27.58
C ALA A 10 -11.35 19.25 27.16
N THR A 11 -12.44 19.72 26.58
CA THR A 11 -12.60 21.11 26.09
C THR A 11 -13.08 22.10 27.15
N ALA A 12 -13.33 21.65 28.37
CA ALA A 12 -13.82 22.49 29.45
C ALA A 12 -12.67 23.28 30.11
N PRO A 13 -12.92 24.51 30.61
CA PRO A 13 -11.88 25.34 31.25
C PRO A 13 -11.29 24.70 32.51
N ASP A 14 -12.02 23.76 33.11
CA ASP A 14 -11.66 22.93 34.27
C ASP A 14 -11.06 21.57 33.89
N CYS A 15 -10.65 21.35 32.63
CA CYS A 15 -10.10 20.07 32.22
C CYS A 15 -8.87 19.71 33.07
N THR A 16 -8.89 18.53 33.68
CA THR A 16 -7.74 18.05 34.44
C THR A 16 -6.55 17.74 33.52
N LEU A 17 -5.34 17.70 34.06
CA LEU A 17 -4.16 17.31 33.28
C LEU A 17 -4.30 15.89 32.71
N SER A 18 -4.94 14.98 33.45
CA SER A 18 -5.23 13.62 33.00
C SER A 18 -6.19 13.61 31.82
N GLU A 19 -7.29 14.38 31.89
CA GLU A 19 -8.23 14.50 30.77
C GLU A 19 -7.59 15.16 29.53
N ALA A 20 -6.77 16.19 29.73
CA ALA A 20 -6.01 16.83 28.66
C ALA A 20 -4.98 15.88 28.01
N TRP A 21 -4.38 14.97 28.80
CA TRP A 21 -3.46 13.95 28.30
C TRP A 21 -4.16 12.93 27.40
N HIS A 22 -5.40 12.59 27.72
CA HIS A 22 -6.22 11.66 26.96
C HIS A 22 -7.03 12.32 25.82
N ALA A 23 -7.03 13.65 25.74
CA ALA A 23 -7.66 14.39 24.66
C ALA A 23 -6.91 14.19 23.33
N SER A 24 -7.67 14.14 22.22
CA SER A 24 -7.10 14.12 20.87
C SER A 24 -6.27 15.39 20.66
N PRO A 25 -5.06 15.27 20.08
CA PRO A 25 -4.21 16.43 19.79
C PRO A 25 -4.88 17.45 18.86
N TYR A 26 -5.91 17.06 18.09
CA TYR A 26 -6.48 17.84 16.99
C TYR A 26 -7.80 18.57 17.27
N VAL A 27 -8.23 18.73 18.52
CA VAL A 27 -9.44 19.52 18.79
C VAL A 27 -9.19 21.01 18.47
N SER A 28 -9.79 21.51 17.38
CA SER A 28 -9.73 22.93 17.00
C SER A 28 -10.65 23.74 17.91
N THR A 29 -10.08 24.38 18.91
CA THR A 29 -10.74 25.50 19.59
C THR A 29 -9.71 26.61 19.73
N GLU A 30 -10.09 27.82 19.34
CA GLU A 30 -9.24 29.02 19.32
C GLU A 30 -8.83 29.51 20.72
N ALA A 31 -9.18 28.77 21.78
CA ALA A 31 -8.74 28.99 23.15
C ALA A 31 -8.64 27.64 23.88
N ALA A 32 -7.62 26.84 23.57
CA ALA A 32 -7.38 25.60 24.28
C ALA A 32 -7.12 25.86 25.78
N PRO A 33 -7.81 25.18 26.71
CA PRO A 33 -7.50 25.21 28.14
C PRO A 33 -6.01 25.02 28.40
N ARG A 34 -5.47 25.70 29.42
CA ARG A 34 -4.03 25.71 29.75
C ARG A 34 -3.40 24.31 29.76
N ASN A 35 -4.11 23.32 30.28
CA ASN A 35 -3.63 21.93 30.35
C ASN A 35 -3.53 21.27 28.97
N ILE A 36 -4.43 21.56 28.03
CA ILE A 36 -4.31 21.09 26.65
C ILE A 36 -3.13 21.76 25.94
N ALA A 37 -2.97 23.08 26.10
CA ALA A 37 -1.85 23.82 25.53
C ALA A 37 -0.51 23.27 26.06
N LEU A 38 -0.44 22.97 27.35
CA LEU A 38 0.72 22.36 28.00
C LEU A 38 1.03 20.97 27.44
N VAL A 39 0.03 20.10 27.30
CA VAL A 39 0.22 18.74 26.75
C VAL A 39 0.67 18.80 25.28
N ARG A 40 0.11 19.71 24.48
CA ARG A 40 0.51 19.90 23.08
C ARG A 40 1.95 20.41 22.97
N ALA A 41 2.31 21.43 23.74
CA ALA A 41 3.68 21.96 23.76
C ALA A 41 4.68 20.91 24.27
N PHE A 42 4.30 20.13 25.28
CA PHE A 42 5.10 19.00 25.76
C PHE A 42 5.33 17.96 24.65
N ARG A 43 4.27 17.54 23.95
CA ARG A 43 4.37 16.61 22.81
C ARG A 43 5.24 17.16 21.69
N PHE A 44 5.10 18.45 21.37
CA PHE A 44 5.93 19.14 20.38
C PHE A 44 7.42 19.10 20.74
N HIS A 45 7.80 19.49 21.97
CA HIS A 45 9.21 19.46 22.41
C HIS A 45 9.76 18.04 22.55
N ARG A 46 8.91 17.07 22.87
CA ARG A 46 9.28 15.65 22.84
C ARG A 46 9.48 15.10 21.44
N GLY A 47 8.74 15.60 20.46
CA GLY A 47 8.82 15.20 19.04
C GLY A 47 9.89 15.94 18.24
N ARG A 48 10.36 17.10 18.71
CA ARG A 48 11.39 17.89 18.03
C ARG A 48 12.77 17.24 18.20
N MET A 49 13.35 16.76 17.10
CA MET A 49 14.79 16.49 17.02
C MET A 49 15.54 17.82 16.80
N VAL A 50 16.55 18.10 17.62
CA VAL A 50 17.40 19.29 17.44
C VAL A 50 18.75 18.84 16.85
N GLY A 51 18.90 19.00 15.54
CA GLY A 51 20.18 18.91 14.83
C GLY A 51 20.68 17.50 14.47
N PRO A 52 21.79 17.41 13.69
CA PRO A 52 22.29 16.19 13.06
C PRO A 52 22.92 15.14 14.02
N ARG A 53 22.81 15.35 15.33
CA ARG A 53 23.20 14.39 16.39
C ARG A 53 22.11 14.37 17.46
N ALA A 54 20.89 14.00 17.06
CA ALA A 54 19.67 14.22 17.83
C ALA A 54 19.69 13.57 19.23
N LEU A 55 20.13 14.33 20.23
CA LEU A 55 19.89 14.04 21.64
C LEU A 55 18.43 14.37 21.94
N ARG A 56 17.67 13.35 22.36
CA ARG A 56 16.29 13.54 22.84
C ARG A 56 16.32 14.42 24.09
N ILE A 57 15.56 15.50 24.05
CA ILE A 57 15.36 16.36 25.21
C ILE A 57 14.70 15.52 26.33
N SER A 58 15.22 15.64 27.55
CA SER A 58 14.66 14.93 28.70
C SER A 58 13.19 15.34 28.91
N ALA A 59 12.39 14.47 29.53
CA ALA A 59 10.99 14.80 29.84
C ALA A 59 10.89 16.05 30.74
N THR A 60 11.84 16.24 31.66
CA THR A 60 11.93 17.41 32.53
C THR A 60 12.19 18.70 31.74
N ALA A 61 13.13 18.66 30.79
CA ALA A 61 13.43 19.80 29.93
C ALA A 61 12.27 20.09 28.96
N ALA A 62 11.66 19.07 28.37
CA ALA A 62 10.49 19.23 27.51
C ALA A 62 9.29 19.82 28.26
N LEU A 63 9.10 19.48 29.54
CA LEU A 63 8.07 20.09 30.39
C LEU A 63 8.39 21.56 30.69
N ALA A 64 9.64 21.90 31.00
CA ALA A 64 10.04 23.28 31.22
C ALA A 64 9.82 24.15 29.97
N PHE A 65 10.18 23.65 28.79
CA PHE A 65 9.90 24.34 27.53
C PHE A 65 8.42 24.44 27.20
N ALA A 66 7.63 23.41 27.54
CA ALA A 66 6.18 23.45 27.37
C ALA A 66 5.53 24.49 28.29
N GLN A 67 5.97 24.59 29.55
CA GLN A 67 5.51 25.61 30.50
C GLN A 67 5.85 27.02 29.97
N GLN A 68 7.08 27.22 29.49
CA GLN A 68 7.52 28.50 28.93
C GLN A 68 6.71 28.91 27.69
N ASP A 69 6.42 27.98 26.76
CA ASP A 69 5.60 28.27 25.59
C ASP A 69 4.16 28.65 26.00
N VAL A 70 3.57 27.97 26.99
CA VAL A 70 2.24 28.31 27.52
C VAL A 70 2.22 29.68 28.19
N GLU A 71 3.25 30.03 28.96
CA GLU A 71 3.38 31.35 29.60
C GLU A 71 3.55 32.48 28.58
N GLN A 72 4.23 32.21 27.47
CA GLN A 72 4.42 33.16 26.37
C GLN A 72 3.22 33.23 25.42
N GLY A 73 2.14 32.49 25.68
CA GLY A 73 0.98 32.39 24.78
C GLY A 73 1.32 31.77 23.43
N LYS A 74 2.42 31.01 23.32
CA LYS A 74 2.83 30.35 22.08
C LYS A 74 2.04 29.07 21.88
N ALA A 75 1.19 29.08 20.86
CA ALA A 75 0.53 27.86 20.40
C ALA A 75 1.54 26.94 19.71
N ARG A 76 1.71 25.73 20.26
CA ARG A 76 2.49 24.65 19.64
C ARG A 76 1.55 23.52 19.26
N TRP A 77 1.73 23.02 18.05
CA TRP A 77 1.06 21.84 17.56
C TRP A 77 2.08 20.71 17.47
N PRO A 78 1.75 19.46 17.87
CA PRO A 78 2.56 18.32 17.48
C PRO A 78 2.73 18.36 15.95
N GLY A 79 3.96 18.12 15.47
CA GLY A 79 4.37 18.42 14.10
C GLY A 79 3.40 17.92 13.03
N HIS A 80 3.22 18.72 11.98
CA HIS A 80 2.39 18.43 10.82
C HIS A 80 2.78 17.10 10.16
N GLY A 81 1.90 16.11 10.31
CA GLY A 81 1.73 15.01 9.37
C GLY A 81 0.24 14.74 9.31
N THR A 82 -0.38 15.04 8.18
CA THR A 82 -1.77 14.71 7.89
C THR A 82 -1.99 13.23 8.12
N THR A 83 -2.54 12.87 9.28
CA THR A 83 -2.71 11.46 9.65
C THR A 83 -4.02 10.98 9.05
N GLN A 84 -4.02 10.70 7.74
CA GLN A 84 -5.08 9.91 7.14
C GLN A 84 -4.86 8.45 7.51
N ALA A 85 -5.52 8.01 8.58
CA ALA A 85 -5.65 6.59 8.90
C ALA A 85 -6.67 5.95 7.95
N GLY A 86 -6.24 5.68 6.70
CA GLY A 86 -7.02 4.85 5.78
C GLY A 86 -7.28 3.48 6.40
N ALA A 87 -8.47 2.91 6.17
CA ALA A 87 -8.78 1.53 6.51
C ALA A 87 -8.27 0.64 5.36
N PRO A 88 -7.12 -0.03 5.46
CA PRO A 88 -6.92 -1.26 4.72
C PRO A 88 -7.98 -2.27 5.16
N ASP A 89 -8.38 -3.12 4.22
CA ASP A 89 -9.64 -3.87 4.23
C ASP A 89 -9.72 -5.01 5.28
N GLU A 90 -8.81 -5.04 6.26
CA GLU A 90 -8.76 -5.98 7.38
C GLU A 90 -9.01 -5.29 8.73
N GLN A 91 -9.75 -5.96 9.63
CA GLN A 91 -10.09 -5.43 10.96
C GLN A 91 -8.82 -5.11 11.79
N GLY A 92 -8.42 -3.84 11.81
CA GLY A 92 -7.38 -3.35 12.72
C GLY A 92 -6.14 -2.76 12.02
N LEU A 93 -5.90 -3.11 10.76
CA LEU A 93 -4.83 -2.50 9.96
C LEU A 93 -5.19 -1.03 9.66
N ARG A 94 -4.19 -0.13 9.69
CA ARG A 94 -4.32 1.30 9.36
C ARG A 94 -3.07 1.80 8.66
N TYR A 95 -3.24 2.49 7.54
CA TYR A 95 -2.13 3.25 6.95
C TYR A 95 -1.81 4.47 7.80
N VAL A 96 -0.53 4.72 8.06
CA VAL A 96 -0.06 5.85 8.85
C VAL A 96 1.08 6.51 8.08
N GLU A 97 0.81 7.68 7.49
CA GLU A 97 1.78 8.45 6.69
C GLU A 97 3.03 8.85 7.49
N ASN A 98 2.90 9.15 8.79
CA ASN A 98 4.03 9.47 9.65
C ASN A 98 3.88 8.85 11.04
N PRO A 99 4.36 7.59 11.23
CA PRO A 99 4.26 6.87 12.50
C PRO A 99 4.95 7.63 13.65
N THR A 100 6.07 8.28 13.36
CA THR A 100 6.84 9.06 14.36
C THR A 100 6.04 10.25 14.87
N ALA A 101 5.31 10.95 14.01
CA ALA A 101 4.43 12.06 14.40
C ALA A 101 3.25 11.59 15.28
N MET A 102 2.83 10.32 15.14
CA MET A 102 1.84 9.69 16.03
C MET A 102 2.43 9.25 17.38
N GLY A 103 3.72 9.47 17.62
CA GLY A 103 4.40 9.05 18.84
C GLY A 103 4.75 7.56 18.87
N LEU A 104 4.71 6.90 17.71
CA LEU A 104 5.20 5.53 17.54
C LEU A 104 6.73 5.55 17.40
N ARG A 105 7.40 4.61 18.04
CA ARG A 105 8.86 4.46 17.92
C ARG A 105 9.16 3.20 17.13
N LEU A 106 9.83 3.33 15.99
CA LEU A 106 10.33 2.16 15.26
C LEU A 106 11.29 1.36 16.15
N VAL A 107 11.01 0.07 16.30
CA VAL A 107 11.86 -0.89 17.00
C VAL A 107 12.88 -1.47 16.02
N GLY A 108 12.41 -1.85 14.84
CA GLY A 108 13.24 -2.36 13.75
C GLY A 108 12.41 -2.91 12.62
N TYR A 109 13.10 -3.23 11.54
CA TYR A 109 12.56 -3.98 10.41
C TYR A 109 12.77 -5.47 10.62
N VAL A 110 11.78 -6.25 10.23
CA VAL A 110 11.69 -7.68 10.49
C VAL A 110 12.24 -8.44 9.31
N ARG A 111 13.13 -9.39 9.58
CA ARG A 111 13.70 -10.23 8.53
C ARG A 111 12.63 -11.21 7.98
N PRO A 112 12.48 -11.30 6.64
CA PRO A 112 11.62 -12.30 6.01
C PRO A 112 11.99 -13.70 6.43
N GLU A 113 10.98 -14.55 6.60
CA GLU A 113 11.12 -15.92 7.07
C GLU A 113 11.96 -16.00 8.35
N PHE A 114 11.28 -15.91 9.50
CA PHE A 114 11.80 -16.13 10.86
C PHE A 114 12.64 -17.42 11.12
N ARG A 115 13.02 -18.16 10.07
CA ARG A 115 13.88 -19.34 10.05
C ARG A 115 15.29 -19.11 10.60
N HIS A 116 15.75 -17.87 10.71
CA HIS A 116 17.08 -17.54 11.23
C HIS A 116 16.99 -16.95 12.64
N ALA A 117 17.95 -17.27 13.52
CA ALA A 117 18.00 -16.79 14.92
C ALA A 117 18.07 -15.25 15.09
N ARG A 118 18.07 -14.48 14.00
CA ARG A 118 18.03 -13.01 13.99
C ARG A 118 16.66 -12.53 13.52
N VAL A 119 15.98 -11.82 14.42
CA VAL A 119 14.63 -11.26 14.20
C VAL A 119 14.66 -9.97 13.38
N TRP A 120 15.68 -9.14 13.62
CA TRP A 120 15.81 -7.81 13.03
C TRP A 120 16.78 -7.84 11.85
N HIS A 121 16.47 -7.09 10.79
CA HIS A 121 17.35 -6.97 9.61
C HIS A 121 18.06 -5.61 9.55
N ASP A 122 19.24 -5.60 8.95
CA ASP A 122 20.10 -4.42 8.80
C ASP A 122 20.29 -4.01 7.30
N GLY A 123 19.54 -4.60 6.37
CA GLY A 123 19.69 -4.34 4.92
C GLY A 123 18.45 -4.70 4.10
N ASP A 124 18.60 -4.77 2.78
CA ASP A 124 17.49 -4.89 1.80
C ASP A 124 16.90 -6.32 1.74
N MET A 125 16.28 -6.78 2.82
CA MET A 125 15.59 -8.07 2.88
C MET A 125 14.11 -7.87 3.15
N GLY A 126 13.29 -7.92 2.10
CA GLY A 126 11.83 -7.87 2.16
C GLY A 126 11.20 -8.93 1.25
N TYR A 127 9.88 -9.01 1.25
CA TYR A 127 9.12 -9.81 0.29
C TYR A 127 8.92 -9.04 -1.00
N TYR A 128 9.14 -9.66 -2.16
CA TYR A 128 8.88 -9.00 -3.44
C TYR A 128 7.40 -8.74 -3.66
N ASP A 129 7.03 -7.53 -4.04
CA ASP A 129 5.64 -7.16 -4.36
C ASP A 129 5.21 -7.55 -5.78
N ASN A 130 6.16 -8.01 -6.60
CA ASN A 130 5.95 -8.36 -8.00
C ASN A 130 6.35 -9.83 -8.27
N PRO A 131 5.77 -10.45 -9.31
CA PRO A 131 6.02 -11.86 -9.62
C PRO A 131 7.42 -12.13 -10.21
N TYR A 132 8.17 -11.09 -10.59
CA TYR A 132 9.48 -11.22 -11.25
C TYR A 132 10.64 -11.21 -10.26
N SER A 133 10.35 -11.01 -8.97
CA SER A 133 11.38 -10.87 -7.92
C SER A 133 12.38 -9.75 -8.23
N GLU A 134 11.88 -8.66 -8.82
CA GLU A 134 12.67 -7.49 -9.14
C GLU A 134 12.51 -6.44 -8.03
N SER A 135 13.61 -5.81 -7.66
CA SER A 135 13.59 -4.63 -6.80
C SER A 135 14.61 -3.61 -7.29
N CYS A 136 14.28 -2.34 -7.11
CA CYS A 136 15.24 -1.27 -7.37
C CYS A 136 16.19 -1.11 -6.17
N ARG A 137 17.30 -0.43 -6.41
CA ARG A 137 18.33 -0.18 -5.40
C ARG A 137 17.83 0.65 -4.20
N ASP A 138 16.74 1.39 -4.37
CA ASP A 138 16.07 2.16 -3.31
C ASP A 138 15.11 1.30 -2.46
N GLY A 139 15.04 -0.02 -2.71
CA GLY A 139 14.14 -0.94 -2.02
C GLY A 139 12.71 -0.91 -2.56
N SER A 140 12.39 -0.12 -3.60
CA SER A 140 11.09 -0.26 -4.28
C SER A 140 10.98 -1.64 -4.93
N GLY A 141 9.79 -2.22 -4.89
CA GLY A 141 9.56 -3.62 -5.24
C GLY A 141 9.63 -4.59 -4.06
N LEU A 142 9.85 -4.09 -2.83
CA LEU A 142 9.93 -4.89 -1.60
C LEU A 142 8.94 -4.43 -0.54
N ILE A 143 8.42 -5.38 0.23
CA ILE A 143 7.60 -5.14 1.41
C ILE A 143 8.33 -5.69 2.63
N TYR A 144 8.52 -4.83 3.63
CA TYR A 144 9.22 -5.13 4.87
C TYR A 144 8.24 -5.21 6.03
N GLY A 145 8.38 -6.23 6.88
CA GLY A 145 7.72 -6.23 8.18
C GLY A 145 8.34 -5.18 9.09
N VAL A 146 7.52 -4.47 9.86
CA VAL A 146 7.97 -3.45 10.83
C VAL A 146 7.31 -3.62 12.17
N VAL A 147 8.05 -3.29 13.23
CA VAL A 147 7.49 -3.24 14.60
C VAL A 147 7.64 -1.84 15.16
N TYR A 148 6.51 -1.30 15.63
CA TYR A 148 6.49 -0.04 16.36
C TYR A 148 6.19 -0.26 17.83
N GLN A 149 6.88 0.49 18.68
CA GLN A 149 6.60 0.60 20.10
C GLN A 149 5.61 1.75 20.33
N LEU A 150 4.50 1.43 20.99
CA LEU A 150 3.54 2.40 21.52
C LEU A 150 4.07 3.00 22.83
N PRO A 151 3.62 4.20 23.22
CA PRO A 151 3.88 4.72 24.56
C PRO A 151 3.49 3.68 25.62
N GLY A 152 4.31 3.49 26.66
CA GLY A 152 3.95 2.56 27.73
C GLY A 152 2.63 2.95 28.41
N ARG A 153 1.87 1.97 28.89
CA ARG A 153 0.64 2.17 29.68
C ARG A 153 0.64 1.18 30.83
N ASN A 154 0.26 1.63 32.03
CA ASN A 154 0.23 0.80 33.24
C ASN A 154 1.59 0.16 33.61
N GLY A 155 2.70 0.78 33.22
CA GLY A 155 4.05 0.24 33.45
C GLY A 155 4.48 -0.82 32.43
N GLU A 156 3.66 -1.12 31.42
CA GLU A 156 3.94 -2.15 30.43
C GLU A 156 4.49 -1.53 29.13
N SER A 157 5.44 -2.25 28.52
CA SER A 157 5.88 -1.97 27.14
C SER A 157 4.86 -2.52 26.17
N ARG A 158 4.57 -1.77 25.10
CA ARG A 158 3.51 -2.11 24.14
C ARG A 158 4.04 -2.02 22.71
N PHE A 159 3.75 -3.03 21.91
CA PHE A 159 4.23 -3.17 20.53
C PHE A 159 3.08 -3.45 19.59
N VAL A 160 3.20 -2.99 18.35
CA VAL A 160 2.28 -3.23 17.25
C VAL A 160 3.07 -3.67 16.03
N ALA A 161 2.48 -4.59 15.28
CA ALA A 161 3.02 -5.13 14.05
C ALA A 161 2.53 -4.29 12.85
N GLY A 162 3.27 -4.33 11.75
CA GLY A 162 2.88 -3.68 10.52
C GLY A 162 3.82 -4.05 9.37
N TYR A 163 3.60 -3.40 8.22
CA TYR A 163 4.49 -3.48 7.08
C TYR A 163 4.72 -2.11 6.44
N VAL A 164 5.82 -1.99 5.69
CA VAL A 164 6.17 -0.83 4.88
C VAL A 164 6.50 -1.34 3.48
N ALA A 165 5.95 -0.68 2.46
CA ALA A 165 6.42 -0.87 1.08
C ALA A 165 7.65 0.03 0.86
N GLY A 166 8.71 -0.54 0.30
CA GLY A 166 9.96 0.17 0.03
C GLY A 166 9.86 1.18 -1.11
N GLY A 167 10.89 2.02 -1.22
CA GLY A 167 10.98 3.14 -2.16
C GLY A 167 10.89 4.52 -1.49
N ASP A 168 11.17 5.57 -2.25
CA ASP A 168 11.15 6.99 -1.78
C ASP A 168 9.71 7.52 -1.48
N CYS A 169 8.70 6.66 -1.51
CA CYS A 169 7.29 7.01 -1.36
C CYS A 169 6.85 7.08 0.11
N GLY A 170 7.48 7.99 0.86
CA GLY A 170 7.03 8.44 2.18
C GLY A 170 7.27 7.46 3.32
N ASP A 171 7.57 8.00 4.52
CA ASP A 171 7.80 7.27 5.78
C ASP A 171 6.53 6.55 6.33
N GLY A 172 5.59 6.21 5.44
CA GLY A 172 4.30 5.65 5.78
C GLY A 172 4.39 4.16 6.08
N ALA A 173 3.66 3.72 7.10
CA ALA A 173 3.56 2.31 7.46
C ALA A 173 2.09 1.90 7.61
N THR A 174 1.78 0.67 7.20
CA THR A 174 0.48 0.05 7.51
C THR A 174 0.64 -0.76 8.79
N ILE A 175 -0.12 -0.40 9.83
CA ILE A 175 0.08 -0.89 11.19
C ILE A 175 -1.20 -1.57 11.69
N ASP A 176 -1.07 -2.75 12.29
CA ASP A 176 -2.15 -3.44 12.99
C ASP A 176 -2.34 -2.83 14.39
N LEU A 177 -3.39 -2.03 14.52
CA LEU A 177 -3.84 -1.47 15.80
C LEU A 177 -4.89 -2.34 16.48
N GLY A 178 -5.37 -3.41 15.82
CA GLY A 178 -6.28 -4.40 16.39
C GLY A 178 -5.59 -5.33 17.39
N ARG A 179 -4.29 -5.59 17.17
CA ARG A 179 -3.47 -6.45 18.04
C ARG A 179 -2.29 -5.70 18.66
N VAL A 180 -2.33 -5.55 19.99
CA VAL A 180 -1.23 -4.95 20.77
C VAL A 180 -0.54 -6.02 21.60
N PHE A 181 0.78 -6.13 21.46
CA PHE A 181 1.62 -7.05 22.22
C PHE A 181 2.20 -6.33 23.43
N THR A 182 1.94 -6.84 24.62
CA THR A 182 2.33 -6.21 25.90
C THR A 182 3.39 -7.03 26.60
N ASP A 183 4.45 -6.38 27.08
CA ASP A 183 5.43 -6.98 27.99
C ASP A 183 5.29 -6.35 29.38
N PRO A 184 4.86 -7.13 30.40
CA PRO A 184 4.67 -6.62 31.76
C PRO A 184 6.00 -6.38 32.50
N ARG A 185 7.12 -6.94 32.03
CA ARG A 185 8.41 -6.82 32.71
C ARG A 185 9.21 -5.61 32.30
N GLY A 186 8.84 -4.93 31.20
CA GLY A 186 9.35 -3.63 30.79
C GLY A 186 10.78 -3.37 31.27
N ASP A 187 11.72 -4.27 30.95
CA ASP A 187 13.01 -4.26 31.62
C ASP A 187 13.69 -2.93 31.32
N TYR A 188 13.97 -2.17 32.37
CA TYR A 188 14.52 -0.81 32.31
C TYR A 188 15.88 -0.78 31.59
N TYR A 189 16.53 -1.94 31.45
CA TYR A 189 17.85 -2.11 30.83
C TYR A 189 17.85 -2.91 29.51
N ALA A 190 16.74 -3.55 29.13
CA ALA A 190 16.69 -4.30 27.88
C ALA A 190 16.43 -3.39 26.68
N ALA A 191 17.08 -3.68 25.54
CA ALA A 191 16.72 -3.01 24.30
C ALA A 191 15.28 -3.41 23.91
N PRO A 192 14.45 -2.49 23.38
CA PRO A 192 13.05 -2.80 23.05
C PRO A 192 12.87 -4.03 22.15
N GLY A 193 13.83 -4.30 21.25
CA GLY A 193 13.79 -5.44 20.34
C GLY A 193 14.16 -6.79 20.98
N ASP A 194 14.65 -6.81 22.22
CA ASP A 194 15.00 -8.03 22.95
C ASP A 194 13.83 -8.57 23.79
N LEU A 195 12.77 -7.78 23.97
CA LEU A 195 11.57 -8.15 24.72
C LEU A 195 10.76 -9.20 23.96
N ASP A 196 10.19 -10.16 24.68
CA ASP A 196 9.43 -11.27 24.08
C ASP A 196 8.21 -10.74 23.32
N ALA A 197 7.52 -9.73 23.85
CA ALA A 197 6.40 -9.09 23.16
C ALA A 197 6.82 -8.40 21.84
N ALA A 198 8.06 -7.90 21.74
CA ALA A 198 8.56 -7.31 20.50
C ALA A 198 8.88 -8.40 19.46
N ARG A 199 9.35 -9.57 19.90
CA ARG A 199 9.58 -10.74 19.03
C ARG A 199 8.27 -11.33 18.53
N ASP A 200 7.25 -11.40 19.39
CA ASP A 200 5.91 -11.84 19.01
C ASP A 200 5.25 -10.87 18.01
N ALA A 201 5.40 -9.56 18.24
CA ALA A 201 4.98 -8.54 17.29
C ALA A 201 5.73 -8.66 15.96
N ALA A 202 7.03 -8.98 16.00
CA ALA A 202 7.83 -9.17 14.80
C ALA A 202 7.35 -10.40 13.99
N ARG A 203 6.99 -11.53 14.62
CA ARG A 203 6.40 -12.68 13.89
C ARG A 203 5.07 -12.33 13.22
N ALA A 204 4.26 -11.51 13.88
CA ALA A 204 3.02 -11.02 13.28
C ALA A 204 3.31 -10.08 12.09
N ALA A 205 4.31 -9.20 12.23
CA ALA A 205 4.71 -8.29 11.16
C ALA A 205 5.27 -9.03 9.92
N ASP A 206 6.03 -10.11 10.11
CA ASP A 206 6.49 -10.99 9.02
C ASP A 206 5.32 -11.58 8.24
N SER A 207 4.35 -12.17 8.95
CA SER A 207 3.15 -12.73 8.33
C SER A 207 2.29 -11.68 7.62
N ILE A 208 2.17 -10.48 8.16
CA ILE A 208 1.44 -9.36 7.53
C ILE A 208 2.18 -8.93 6.26
N ALA A 209 3.51 -8.80 6.30
CA ALA A 209 4.32 -8.40 5.15
C ALA A 209 4.27 -9.45 4.03
N GLU A 210 4.34 -10.73 4.37
CA GLU A 210 4.19 -11.84 3.42
C GLU A 210 2.82 -11.80 2.74
N HIS A 211 1.75 -11.61 3.52
CA HIS A 211 0.39 -11.54 2.99
C HIS A 211 0.20 -10.32 2.08
N ALA A 212 0.67 -9.15 2.50
CA ALA A 212 0.62 -7.93 1.69
C ALA A 212 1.40 -8.07 0.38
N ALA A 213 2.55 -8.75 0.41
CA ALA A 213 3.34 -9.02 -0.79
C ALA A 213 2.63 -9.99 -1.74
N GLU A 214 1.99 -11.04 -1.23
CA GLU A 214 1.18 -11.94 -2.06
C GLU A 214 0.01 -11.19 -2.73
N GLN A 215 -0.73 -10.39 -1.96
CA GLN A 215 -1.81 -9.56 -2.51
C GLN A 215 -1.31 -8.60 -3.60
N ALA A 216 -0.16 -7.95 -3.39
CA ALA A 216 0.45 -7.08 -4.38
C ALA A 216 0.86 -7.85 -5.65
N ARG A 217 1.45 -9.04 -5.51
CA ARG A 217 1.82 -9.92 -6.63
C ARG A 217 0.61 -10.36 -7.43
N GLU A 218 -0.47 -10.75 -6.75
CA GLU A 218 -1.73 -11.13 -7.39
C GLU A 218 -2.35 -9.95 -8.15
N HIS A 219 -2.35 -8.76 -7.55
CA HIS A 219 -2.85 -7.53 -8.16
C HIS A 219 -2.04 -7.16 -9.41
N GLU A 220 -0.71 -7.10 -9.31
CA GLU A 220 0.19 -6.78 -10.42
C GLU A 220 0.03 -7.77 -11.58
N THR A 221 -0.11 -9.06 -11.25
CA THR A 221 -0.36 -10.13 -12.23
C THR A 221 -1.68 -9.92 -12.96
N ALA A 222 -2.75 -9.57 -12.23
CA ALA A 222 -4.06 -9.31 -12.81
C ALA A 222 -4.06 -8.05 -13.69
N TRP A 223 -3.42 -6.98 -13.23
CA TRP A 223 -3.28 -5.73 -13.97
C TRP A 223 -2.49 -5.92 -15.27
N ARG A 224 -1.37 -6.64 -15.21
CA ARG A 224 -0.56 -6.96 -16.40
C ARG A 224 -1.34 -7.79 -17.42
N ALA A 225 -2.09 -8.80 -16.97
CA ALA A 225 -2.94 -9.58 -17.86
C ALA A 225 -3.99 -8.69 -18.57
N GLY A 226 -4.54 -7.68 -17.87
CA GLY A 226 -5.43 -6.68 -18.46
C GLY A 226 -4.72 -5.85 -19.53
N SER A 227 -3.50 -5.39 -19.24
CA SER A 227 -2.69 -4.63 -20.20
C SER A 227 -2.38 -5.44 -21.47
N GLU A 228 -1.96 -6.70 -21.32
CA GLU A 228 -1.67 -7.59 -22.46
C GLU A 228 -2.93 -7.89 -23.28
N TRP A 229 -4.09 -8.01 -22.63
CA TRP A 229 -5.39 -8.14 -23.30
C TRP A 229 -5.72 -6.91 -24.15
N ARG A 230 -5.54 -5.70 -23.60
CA ARG A 230 -5.77 -4.44 -24.32
C ARG A 230 -4.88 -4.34 -25.55
N GLU A 231 -3.59 -4.66 -25.42
CA GLU A 231 -2.65 -4.68 -26.54
C GLU A 231 -3.07 -5.66 -27.64
N ALA A 232 -3.58 -6.84 -27.28
CA ALA A 232 -4.09 -7.80 -28.25
C ALA A 232 -5.35 -7.27 -28.97
N VAL A 233 -6.25 -6.59 -28.26
CA VAL A 233 -7.43 -5.96 -28.85
C VAL A 233 -7.06 -4.86 -29.84
N GLU A 234 -6.11 -3.99 -29.49
CA GLU A 234 -5.64 -2.93 -30.40
C GLU A 234 -4.97 -3.52 -31.65
N ARG A 235 -4.13 -4.55 -31.50
CA ARG A 235 -3.57 -5.30 -32.64
C ARG A 235 -4.66 -5.84 -33.57
N ILE A 236 -5.73 -6.41 -33.03
CA ILE A 236 -6.87 -6.88 -33.83
C ILE A 236 -7.57 -5.73 -34.56
N LYS A 237 -7.79 -4.58 -33.90
CA LYS A 237 -8.43 -3.41 -34.51
C LYS A 237 -7.60 -2.86 -35.66
N ASP A 238 -6.29 -2.72 -35.46
CA ASP A 238 -5.36 -2.23 -36.47
C ASP A 238 -5.24 -3.19 -37.66
N ALA A 239 -5.07 -4.48 -37.41
CA ALA A 239 -5.03 -5.51 -38.45
C ALA A 239 -6.34 -5.56 -39.25
N ARG A 240 -7.50 -5.41 -38.59
CA ARG A 240 -8.80 -5.30 -39.28
C ARG A 240 -8.88 -4.06 -40.16
N ARG A 241 -8.43 -2.91 -39.67
CA ARG A 241 -8.41 -1.65 -40.43
C ARG A 241 -7.59 -1.80 -41.69
N GLU A 242 -6.38 -2.35 -41.58
CA GLU A 242 -5.49 -2.61 -42.72
C GLU A 242 -6.10 -3.64 -43.69
N TYR A 243 -6.66 -4.73 -43.17
CA TYR A 243 -7.33 -5.76 -43.96
C TYR A 243 -8.44 -5.18 -44.84
N TYR A 244 -9.30 -4.33 -44.26
CA TYR A 244 -10.40 -3.71 -45.02
C TYR A 244 -9.88 -2.70 -46.04
N ALA A 245 -8.84 -1.92 -45.73
CA ALA A 245 -8.22 -0.99 -46.65
C ALA A 245 -7.64 -1.72 -47.87
N LEU A 246 -6.80 -2.75 -47.66
CA LEU A 246 -6.21 -3.55 -48.72
C LEU A 246 -7.26 -4.28 -49.57
N ASN A 247 -8.33 -4.79 -48.95
CA ASN A 247 -9.41 -5.44 -49.69
C ASN A 247 -10.23 -4.43 -50.53
N ALA A 248 -10.40 -3.20 -50.04
CA ALA A 248 -11.02 -2.12 -50.80
C ALA A 248 -10.17 -1.72 -52.02
N GLU A 249 -8.85 -1.55 -51.85
CA GLU A 249 -7.91 -1.28 -52.93
C GLU A 249 -7.92 -2.38 -53.98
N ARG A 250 -7.88 -3.65 -53.56
CA ARG A 250 -7.99 -4.81 -54.45
C ARG A 250 -9.28 -4.77 -55.28
N ARG A 251 -10.41 -4.52 -54.64
CA ARG A 251 -11.72 -4.42 -55.31
C ARG A 251 -11.75 -3.25 -56.30
N MET A 252 -11.13 -2.12 -55.93
CA MET A 252 -11.06 -0.93 -56.78
C MET A 252 -10.17 -1.15 -58.01
N MET A 253 -8.98 -1.74 -57.86
CA MET A 253 -8.09 -2.08 -58.98
C MET A 253 -8.78 -3.00 -59.98
N ARG A 254 -9.46 -4.04 -59.48
CA ARG A 254 -10.19 -4.99 -60.34
C ARG A 254 -11.36 -4.35 -61.08
N ARG A 255 -12.07 -3.40 -60.45
CA ARG A 255 -13.17 -2.64 -61.09
C ARG A 255 -12.68 -1.64 -62.13
N ARG A 256 -11.57 -0.94 -61.88
CA ARG A 256 -11.08 0.15 -62.76
C ARG A 256 -10.25 -0.35 -63.92
N ILE A 257 -9.41 -1.37 -63.70
CA ILE A 257 -8.37 -1.77 -64.64
C ILE A 257 -8.71 -3.12 -65.31
N GLY A 258 -9.62 -3.90 -64.73
CA GLY A 258 -10.02 -5.21 -65.25
C GLY A 258 -8.99 -6.31 -64.99
N ALA A 259 -9.16 -7.47 -65.64
CA ALA A 259 -8.34 -8.66 -65.46
C ALA A 259 -7.05 -8.64 -66.32
N MET A 260 -6.29 -7.55 -66.24
CA MET A 260 -4.98 -7.49 -66.92
C MET A 260 -3.94 -8.32 -66.16
N PRO A 261 -2.97 -8.98 -66.84
CA PRO A 261 -2.00 -9.87 -66.20
C PRO A 261 -1.21 -9.23 -65.04
N GLY A 262 -0.84 -7.95 -65.17
CA GLY A 262 -0.15 -7.20 -64.09
C GLY A 262 -1.04 -6.91 -62.88
N VAL A 263 -2.35 -6.75 -63.08
CA VAL A 263 -3.33 -6.53 -61.99
C VAL A 263 -3.57 -7.82 -61.23
N GLU A 264 -3.60 -8.97 -61.90
CA GLU A 264 -3.74 -10.27 -61.25
C GLU A 264 -2.53 -10.60 -60.35
N LEU A 265 -1.32 -10.24 -60.78
CA LEU A 265 -0.11 -10.37 -59.94
C LEU A 265 -0.20 -9.50 -58.68
N ILE A 266 -0.59 -8.23 -58.81
CA ILE A 266 -0.77 -7.32 -57.67
C ILE A 266 -1.89 -7.84 -56.75
N CYS A 267 -3.01 -8.31 -57.30
CA CYS A 267 -4.11 -8.89 -56.53
C CYS A 267 -3.72 -10.21 -55.84
N ALA A 268 -2.77 -10.98 -56.38
CA ALA A 268 -2.20 -12.15 -55.72
C ALA A 268 -1.35 -11.74 -54.51
N THR A 269 -0.49 -10.71 -54.65
CA THR A 269 0.28 -10.16 -53.52
C THR A 269 -0.62 -9.61 -52.43
N ILE A 270 -1.66 -8.82 -52.80
CA ILE A 270 -2.62 -8.30 -51.81
C ILE A 270 -3.35 -9.47 -51.12
N ARG A 271 -3.73 -10.54 -51.83
CA ARG A 271 -4.32 -11.74 -51.20
C ARG A 271 -3.38 -12.38 -50.18
N LYS A 272 -2.07 -12.45 -50.46
CA LYS A 272 -1.07 -12.97 -49.51
C LYS A 272 -1.02 -12.11 -48.25
N ASN A 273 -1.01 -10.78 -48.40
CA ASN A 273 -1.02 -9.86 -47.26
C ASN A 273 -2.32 -9.95 -46.46
N LEU A 274 -3.48 -10.11 -47.13
CA LEU A 274 -4.76 -10.32 -46.47
C LEU A 274 -4.79 -11.64 -45.67
N LEU A 275 -4.13 -12.69 -46.14
CA LEU A 275 -3.99 -13.94 -45.38
C LEU A 275 -3.10 -13.74 -44.15
N ALA A 276 -1.95 -13.08 -44.30
CA ALA A 276 -1.07 -12.78 -43.17
C ALA A 276 -1.76 -11.95 -42.07
N LEU A 277 -2.55 -10.93 -42.45
CA LEU A 277 -3.35 -10.14 -41.51
C LEU A 277 -4.47 -10.97 -40.85
N ALA A 278 -5.05 -11.94 -41.58
CA ALA A 278 -6.04 -12.84 -41.01
C ALA A 278 -5.41 -13.80 -40.00
N ASP A 279 -4.20 -14.29 -40.27
CA ASP A 279 -3.42 -15.12 -39.36
C ASP A 279 -3.04 -14.32 -38.10
N GLU A 280 -2.57 -13.07 -38.25
CA GLU A 280 -2.26 -12.17 -37.12
C GLU A 280 -3.49 -11.92 -36.23
N ILE A 281 -4.67 -11.70 -36.83
CA ILE A 281 -5.94 -11.60 -36.08
C ILE A 281 -6.26 -12.91 -35.37
N GLY A 282 -5.98 -14.06 -36.01
CA GLY A 282 -6.13 -15.38 -35.43
C GLY A 282 -5.25 -15.56 -34.19
N GLU A 283 -3.95 -15.33 -34.34
CA GLU A 283 -2.95 -15.41 -33.26
C GLU A 283 -3.28 -14.46 -32.11
N ALA A 284 -3.69 -13.23 -32.39
CA ALA A 284 -4.08 -12.28 -31.35
C ALA A 284 -5.33 -12.73 -30.59
N ARG A 285 -6.31 -13.34 -31.28
CA ARG A 285 -7.50 -13.93 -30.63
C ARG A 285 -7.16 -15.19 -29.84
N ASP A 286 -6.27 -16.02 -30.37
CA ASP A 286 -5.82 -17.22 -29.68
C ASP A 286 -5.07 -16.81 -28.42
N ARG A 287 -4.23 -15.77 -28.47
CA ARG A 287 -3.56 -15.19 -27.30
C ARG A 287 -4.54 -14.57 -26.30
N MET A 288 -5.58 -13.85 -26.76
CA MET A 288 -6.65 -13.39 -25.87
C MET A 288 -7.39 -14.56 -25.22
N THR A 289 -7.64 -15.61 -26.00
CA THR A 289 -8.33 -16.82 -25.53
C THR A 289 -7.45 -17.61 -24.59
N GLU A 290 -6.15 -17.69 -24.81
CA GLU A 290 -5.14 -18.32 -23.96
C GLU A 290 -4.96 -17.54 -22.67
N LEU A 291 -4.84 -16.21 -22.71
CA LEU A 291 -4.84 -15.37 -21.49
C LEU A 291 -6.13 -15.54 -20.68
N ALA A 292 -7.27 -15.70 -21.36
CA ALA A 292 -8.54 -16.03 -20.70
C ALA A 292 -8.61 -17.51 -20.26
N ARG A 293 -8.02 -18.44 -21.03
CA ARG A 293 -8.17 -19.90 -20.90
C ARG A 293 -7.12 -20.53 -20.00
N ASP A 294 -5.85 -20.18 -20.06
CA ASP A 294 -4.81 -20.69 -19.15
C ASP A 294 -5.19 -20.37 -17.71
N ARG A 295 -5.74 -19.17 -17.47
CA ARG A 295 -6.37 -18.82 -16.20
C ARG A 295 -7.64 -19.65 -15.91
N MET A 296 -8.52 -19.91 -16.90
CA MET A 296 -9.65 -20.86 -16.78
C MET A 296 -9.24 -22.32 -16.57
N THR A 297 -8.07 -22.75 -17.04
CA THR A 297 -7.63 -24.15 -17.05
C THR A 297 -6.89 -24.46 -15.75
N GLU A 298 -6.21 -23.47 -15.15
CA GLU A 298 -5.85 -23.47 -13.73
C GLU A 298 -7.12 -23.57 -12.85
N LEU A 299 -8.19 -22.86 -13.20
CA LEU A 299 -9.50 -22.94 -12.53
C LEU A 299 -10.21 -24.31 -12.73
N ALA A 300 -10.06 -24.96 -13.89
CA ALA A 300 -10.73 -26.23 -14.22
C ALA A 300 -10.11 -27.46 -13.54
N ARG A 301 -8.89 -27.35 -13.00
CA ARG A 301 -8.23 -28.45 -12.25
C ARG A 301 -8.74 -28.62 -10.82
N GLY A 302 -9.63 -27.73 -10.34
CA GLY A 302 -10.52 -28.02 -9.21
C GLY A 302 -9.90 -27.96 -7.80
N ASP A 303 -8.75 -27.32 -7.61
CA ASP A 303 -8.10 -27.16 -6.29
C ASP A 303 -8.43 -25.83 -5.58
N CYS A 304 -9.41 -25.05 -6.04
CA CYS A 304 -9.85 -23.85 -5.31
C CYS A 304 -11.38 -23.75 -5.27
N SER A 305 -11.96 -24.14 -4.13
CA SER A 305 -13.41 -24.13 -3.90
C SER A 305 -14.00 -22.74 -3.63
N THR A 306 -13.24 -21.66 -3.85
CA THR A 306 -13.65 -20.29 -3.44
C THR A 306 -13.53 -19.18 -4.48
N LEU A 307 -13.03 -19.38 -5.71
CA LEU A 307 -12.69 -18.23 -6.58
C LEU A 307 -13.33 -18.34 -7.98
N CYS A 308 -14.36 -17.52 -8.22
CA CYS A 308 -14.88 -17.17 -9.55
C CYS A 308 -13.85 -16.31 -10.30
N PHE A 309 -14.12 -15.95 -11.56
CA PHE A 309 -13.24 -15.06 -12.31
C PHE A 309 -12.90 -13.82 -11.47
N TYR A 310 -11.62 -13.76 -11.09
CA TYR A 310 -11.07 -12.96 -10.01
C TYR A 310 -11.59 -13.37 -8.61
N PRO A 311 -10.70 -13.91 -7.76
CA PRO A 311 -10.98 -14.28 -6.36
C PRO A 311 -11.75 -13.26 -5.52
N SER A 312 -11.68 -11.99 -5.93
CA SER A 312 -12.18 -10.83 -5.24
C SER A 312 -12.50 -9.74 -6.25
N ASP A 313 -13.39 -8.83 -5.88
CA ASP A 313 -13.68 -7.61 -6.66
C ASP A 313 -12.41 -6.78 -6.91
N VAL A 314 -11.43 -6.87 -6.01
CA VAL A 314 -10.14 -6.17 -6.10
C VAL A 314 -9.33 -6.64 -7.31
N LEU A 315 -9.19 -7.95 -7.50
CA LEU A 315 -8.41 -8.48 -8.63
C LEU A 315 -9.12 -8.26 -9.98
N ARG A 316 -10.45 -8.24 -9.98
CA ARG A 316 -11.24 -7.86 -11.16
C ARG A 316 -11.00 -6.40 -11.53
N ALA A 317 -11.02 -5.52 -10.54
CA ALA A 317 -10.74 -4.10 -10.74
C ALA A 317 -9.33 -3.88 -11.28
N ALA A 318 -8.33 -4.59 -10.75
CA ALA A 318 -6.94 -4.54 -11.23
C ALA A 318 -6.83 -4.89 -12.72
N PHE A 319 -7.48 -5.99 -13.15
CA PHE A 319 -7.50 -6.35 -14.57
C PHE A 319 -8.22 -5.32 -15.43
N CYS A 320 -9.39 -4.86 -15.00
CA CYS A 320 -10.16 -3.86 -15.76
C CYS A 320 -9.38 -2.55 -15.93
N ASP A 321 -8.67 -2.13 -14.88
CA ASP A 321 -7.77 -0.97 -14.93
C ASP A 321 -6.64 -1.17 -15.94
N GLY A 322 -5.95 -2.31 -15.90
CA GLY A 322 -4.92 -2.63 -16.90
C GLY A 322 -5.47 -2.69 -18.34
N ALA A 323 -6.70 -3.18 -18.49
CA ALA A 323 -7.38 -3.29 -19.77
C ALA A 323 -8.00 -1.97 -20.29
N ASP A 324 -8.02 -0.91 -19.47
CA ASP A 324 -8.75 0.35 -19.72
C ASP A 324 -10.25 0.10 -20.01
N LEU A 325 -10.86 -0.72 -19.16
CA LEU A 325 -12.28 -1.09 -19.24
C LEU A 325 -13.03 -0.67 -17.97
N PRO A 326 -14.32 -0.35 -18.07
CA PRO A 326 -15.13 -0.12 -16.89
C PRO A 326 -15.36 -1.45 -16.15
N LEU A 327 -15.52 -1.39 -14.81
CA LEU A 327 -15.61 -2.57 -13.95
C LEU A 327 -16.79 -3.49 -14.29
N ASP A 328 -17.84 -2.95 -14.92
CA ASP A 328 -19.03 -3.66 -15.37
C ASP A 328 -18.85 -4.37 -16.72
N ALA A 329 -17.72 -4.19 -17.40
CA ALA A 329 -17.41 -4.87 -18.66
C ALA A 329 -17.32 -6.40 -18.52
N PHE A 330 -17.02 -6.89 -17.31
CA PHE A 330 -16.99 -8.32 -16.99
C PHE A 330 -17.92 -8.63 -15.81
N PRO A 331 -18.79 -9.64 -15.93
CA PRO A 331 -19.64 -10.08 -14.83
C PRO A 331 -18.79 -10.55 -13.64
N ALA A 332 -19.32 -10.34 -12.43
CA ALA A 332 -18.75 -10.85 -11.19
C ALA A 332 -18.80 -12.39 -11.13
#